data_AF-A0A1V1PAV9-F1
#
_entry.id   AF-A0A1V1PAV9-F1
#
_cell.length_a   1.000
_cell.length_b   1.000
_cell.length_c   1.000
_cell.angle_alpha   90.00
_cell.angle_beta   90.00
_cell.angle_gamma   90.00
#
_symmetry.space_group_name_H-M   'P 1'
#
loop_
_entity.id
_entity.type
_entity.pdbx_description
1 polymer ?
#
loop_
_entity_poly.entity_id
_entity_poly.type
_entity_poly.pdbx_seq_one_letter_code
_entity_poly.pdbx_strand_id
1 'polypeptide(L)'
;MCGILLFYGPQAKKRLENNIFKLKHRGPDETATYHNGFLSLGFNRLAINDKTSLGRQPFKYNNYISVINGEIYNHLELREQFNISIEEKCDTHVVLPLFERLHDNVISVLDGFYSGLIFNTKSHEFFSLRDYIGKKPLFIGKSFSEVFITSELKAIKTIDSFEMLPKGISKIALNKKKVIPLRNHCFDQNPEKKFHSKNI
;
A
#
# COMPACT_ATOMS: atom_id res chain seq x y z
N MET A 1 9.15 7.40 -8.47
CA MET A 1 7.94 6.79 -7.85
C MET A 1 8.36 5.48 -7.25
N CYS A 2 8.10 5.20 -5.98
CA CYS A 2 8.57 3.97 -5.31
C CYS A 2 8.14 2.66 -6.02
N GLY A 3 8.91 1.60 -5.79
CA GLY A 3 8.66 0.24 -6.27
C GLY A 3 8.08 -0.66 -5.20
N ILE A 4 7.03 -1.41 -5.51
CA ILE A 4 6.44 -2.43 -4.62
C ILE A 4 6.57 -3.78 -5.32
N LEU A 5 7.05 -4.80 -4.59
CA LEU A 5 7.05 -6.18 -5.05
C LEU A 5 6.70 -7.11 -3.90
N LEU A 6 5.70 -7.96 -4.09
CA LEU A 6 5.31 -9.01 -3.16
C LEU A 6 5.30 -10.33 -3.91
N PHE A 7 5.81 -11.38 -3.26
CA PHE A 7 5.56 -12.77 -3.62
C PHE A 7 4.86 -13.48 -2.46
N TYR A 8 3.95 -14.38 -2.81
CA TYR A 8 3.28 -15.28 -1.88
C TYR A 8 3.37 -16.72 -2.38
N GLY A 9 4.11 -17.54 -1.63
CA GLY A 9 4.33 -18.95 -1.92
C GLY A 9 5.65 -19.50 -1.34
N PRO A 10 5.95 -20.79 -1.58
CA PRO A 10 7.10 -21.48 -0.98
C PRO A 10 8.48 -20.90 -1.33
N GLN A 11 8.60 -20.20 -2.45
CA GLN A 11 9.84 -19.60 -2.95
C GLN A 11 9.83 -18.06 -2.85
N ALA A 12 8.85 -17.49 -2.14
CA ALA A 12 8.63 -16.04 -2.10
C ALA A 12 9.88 -15.24 -1.73
N LYS A 13 10.65 -15.68 -0.72
CA LYS A 13 11.89 -15.00 -0.29
C LYS A 13 12.93 -14.96 -1.40
N LYS A 14 13.31 -16.13 -1.92
CA LYS A 14 14.28 -16.28 -3.00
C LYS A 14 13.87 -15.48 -4.24
N ARG A 15 12.58 -15.48 -4.56
CA ARG A 15 12.06 -14.72 -5.70
C ARG A 15 12.08 -13.22 -5.47
N LEU A 16 11.78 -12.74 -4.27
CA LEU A 16 11.88 -11.33 -3.97
C LEU A 16 13.32 -10.85 -4.14
N GLU A 17 14.27 -11.53 -3.51
CA GLU A 17 15.71 -11.21 -3.56
C GLU A 17 16.21 -11.14 -5.02
N ASN A 18 15.78 -12.09 -5.86
CA ASN A 18 16.14 -12.15 -7.28
C ASN A 18 15.44 -11.14 -8.19
N ASN A 19 14.46 -10.37 -7.72
CA ASN A 19 13.66 -9.50 -8.59
C ASN A 19 13.48 -8.07 -8.07
N ILE A 20 13.70 -7.80 -6.78
CA ILE A 20 13.48 -6.46 -6.20
C ILE A 20 14.36 -5.38 -6.84
N PHE A 21 15.59 -5.73 -7.25
CA PHE A 21 16.49 -4.79 -7.91
C PHE A 21 15.97 -4.29 -9.27
N LYS A 22 15.09 -5.04 -9.94
CA LYS A 22 14.46 -4.62 -11.21
C LYS A 22 13.51 -3.43 -11.03
N LEU A 23 13.15 -3.12 -9.80
CA LEU A 23 12.38 -1.94 -9.42
C LEU A 23 13.26 -0.84 -8.82
N LYS A 24 14.60 -0.92 -8.90
CA LYS A 24 15.48 0.08 -8.27
C LYS A 24 15.38 1.45 -8.94
N HIS A 25 15.13 1.50 -10.25
CA HIS A 25 14.92 2.76 -11.01
C HIS A 25 13.72 3.58 -10.50
N ARG A 26 12.77 2.93 -9.83
CA ARG A 26 11.60 3.57 -9.21
C ARG A 26 11.95 4.29 -7.90
N GLY A 27 12.86 3.71 -7.13
CA GLY A 27 13.26 4.15 -5.80
C GLY A 27 14.72 3.80 -5.51
N PRO A 28 15.67 4.62 -5.97
CA PRO A 28 17.10 4.34 -5.83
C PRO A 28 17.60 4.53 -4.39
N ASP A 29 16.90 5.32 -3.58
CA ASP A 29 17.44 5.82 -2.31
C ASP A 29 17.51 4.74 -1.23
N GLU A 30 16.49 3.89 -1.13
CA GLU A 30 16.46 2.83 -0.11
C GLU A 30 15.74 1.59 -0.61
N THR A 31 16.23 0.42 -0.21
CA THR A 31 15.56 -0.86 -0.41
C THR A 31 15.37 -1.53 0.93
N ALA A 32 14.16 -1.99 1.22
CA ALA A 32 13.89 -2.82 2.39
C ALA A 32 12.97 -3.97 2.04
N THR A 33 13.11 -5.05 2.79
CA THR A 33 12.33 -6.28 2.62
C THR A 33 11.72 -6.71 3.95
N TYR A 34 10.60 -7.42 3.86
CA TYR A 34 9.91 -8.05 4.96
C TYR A 34 9.54 -9.48 4.56
N HIS A 35 9.76 -10.43 5.46
CA HIS A 35 9.56 -11.85 5.22
C HIS A 35 8.79 -12.48 6.39
N ASN A 36 7.76 -13.26 6.08
CA ASN A 36 6.98 -13.99 7.08
C ASN A 36 6.35 -15.24 6.46
N GLY A 37 6.93 -16.42 6.73
CA GLY A 37 6.47 -17.69 6.14
C GLY A 37 6.48 -17.64 4.61
N PHE A 38 5.32 -17.85 3.99
CA PHE A 38 5.13 -17.78 2.54
C PHE A 38 5.05 -16.37 1.96
N LEU A 39 5.06 -15.33 2.81
CA LEU A 39 5.00 -13.95 2.37
C LEU A 39 6.40 -13.35 2.27
N SER A 40 6.70 -12.68 1.17
CA SER A 40 7.86 -11.80 1.05
C SER A 40 7.49 -10.52 0.33
N LEU A 41 7.79 -9.39 0.94
CA LEU A 41 7.45 -8.04 0.49
C LEU A 41 8.72 -7.21 0.40
N GLY A 42 8.88 -6.45 -0.68
CA GLY A 42 9.99 -5.54 -0.89
C GLY A 42 9.50 -4.18 -1.36
N PHE A 43 10.22 -3.15 -0.92
CA PHE A 43 9.95 -1.76 -1.26
C PHE A 43 11.24 -1.07 -1.68
N ASN A 44 11.18 -0.37 -2.81
CA ASN A 44 12.23 0.54 -3.27
C ASN A 44 11.72 1.97 -3.14
N ARG A 45 12.35 2.76 -2.29
CA ARG A 45 11.90 4.10 -1.90
C ARG A 45 12.57 5.17 -2.76
N LEU A 46 11.77 6.13 -3.22
CA LEU A 46 12.23 7.44 -3.68
C LEU A 46 11.84 8.46 -2.60
N ALA A 47 12.82 9.06 -1.97
CA ALA A 47 12.68 9.97 -0.84
C ALA A 47 12.39 11.40 -1.34
N ILE A 48 11.11 11.71 -1.56
CA ILE A 48 10.68 13.05 -2.03
C ILE A 48 10.43 13.99 -0.84
N ASN A 49 9.41 13.71 -0.03
CA ASN A 49 8.95 14.60 1.05
C ASN A 49 9.77 14.44 2.33
N ASP A 50 10.16 13.21 2.67
CA ASP A 50 11.00 12.91 3.83
C ASP A 50 12.31 12.30 3.34
N LYS A 51 13.43 13.04 3.47
CA LYS A 51 14.75 12.55 3.07
C LYS A 51 15.45 11.72 4.14
N THR A 52 14.84 11.58 5.32
CA THR A 52 15.39 10.80 6.41
C THR A 52 15.05 9.31 6.25
N SER A 53 15.69 8.47 7.07
CA SER A 53 15.36 7.06 7.23
C SER A 53 14.03 6.82 7.95
N LEU A 54 13.40 7.86 8.52
CA LEU A 54 12.15 7.73 9.26
C LEU A 54 10.96 7.43 8.35
N GLY A 55 11.04 7.72 7.06
CA GLY A 55 10.02 7.31 6.08
C GLY A 55 10.26 5.93 5.46
N ARG A 56 11.09 5.09 6.08
CA ARG A 56 11.40 3.73 5.61
C ARG A 56 10.16 2.86 5.63
N GLN A 57 9.98 2.08 4.56
CA GLN A 57 8.89 1.13 4.43
C GLN A 57 9.47 -0.27 4.13
N PRO A 58 8.85 -1.37 4.62
CA PRO A 58 7.51 -1.45 5.19
C PRO A 58 7.34 -0.75 6.54
N PHE A 59 6.30 0.06 6.68
CA PHE A 59 5.96 0.75 7.92
C PHE A 59 5.07 -0.13 8.79
N LYS A 60 5.35 -0.22 10.09
CA LYS A 60 4.60 -1.03 11.06
C LYS A 60 3.89 -0.13 12.07
N TYR A 61 2.62 -0.41 12.31
CA TYR A 61 1.82 0.22 13.37
C TYR A 61 0.90 -0.83 13.99
N ASN A 62 1.06 -1.09 15.29
CA ASN A 62 0.37 -2.18 16.01
C ASN A 62 0.49 -3.53 15.26
N ASN A 63 -0.66 -4.08 14.85
CA ASN A 63 -0.75 -5.35 14.12
C ASN A 63 -0.70 -5.19 12.60
N TYR A 64 -0.47 -3.97 12.09
CA TYR A 64 -0.49 -3.70 10.66
C TYR A 64 0.90 -3.38 10.12
N ILE A 65 1.14 -3.83 8.89
CA ILE A 65 2.30 -3.47 8.08
C ILE A 65 1.80 -2.88 6.77
N SER A 66 2.42 -1.82 6.27
CA SER A 66 2.11 -1.26 4.96
C SER A 66 3.32 -0.98 4.10
N VAL A 67 3.10 -1.03 2.80
CA VAL A 67 3.93 -0.34 1.80
C VAL A 67 3.03 0.51 0.93
N ILE A 68 3.40 1.77 0.74
CA ILE A 68 2.62 2.77 0.05
C ILE A 68 3.59 3.53 -0.85
N ASN A 69 3.48 3.28 -2.15
CA ASN A 69 4.00 4.17 -3.18
C ASN A 69 2.96 5.28 -3.30
N GLY A 70 3.24 6.47 -2.79
CA GLY A 70 2.20 7.47 -2.66
C GLY A 70 2.69 8.79 -2.10
N GLU A 71 1.82 9.78 -2.22
CA GLU A 71 1.86 11.02 -1.45
C GLU A 71 0.47 11.22 -0.85
N ILE A 72 0.41 11.52 0.45
CA ILE A 72 -0.84 11.88 1.15
C ILE A 72 -0.77 13.38 1.44
N TYR A 73 -1.48 14.18 0.64
CA TYR A 73 -1.35 15.63 0.65
C TYR A 73 -1.87 16.21 1.96
N ASN A 74 -3.00 15.72 2.45
CA ASN A 74 -3.64 16.20 3.68
C ASN A 74 -3.15 15.50 4.97
N HIS A 75 -1.93 14.97 4.99
CA HIS A 75 -1.44 14.17 6.12
C HIS A 75 -1.27 14.98 7.42
N LEU A 76 -1.01 16.29 7.34
CA LEU A 76 -0.88 17.16 8.52
C LEU A 76 -2.25 17.40 9.16
N GLU A 77 -3.24 17.74 8.35
CA GLU A 77 -4.63 17.94 8.76
C GLU A 77 -5.21 16.66 9.36
N LEU A 78 -4.91 15.50 8.75
CA LEU A 78 -5.31 14.20 9.27
C LEU A 78 -4.68 13.88 10.63
N ARG A 79 -3.42 14.28 10.87
CA ARG A 79 -2.76 14.08 12.16
C ARG A 79 -3.44 14.86 13.27
N GLU A 80 -3.80 16.11 12.99
CA GLU A 80 -4.53 16.96 13.93
C GLU A 80 -5.95 16.42 14.16
N GLN A 81 -6.71 16.23 13.08
CA GLN A 81 -8.12 15.81 13.15
C GLN A 81 -8.32 14.48 13.87
N PHE A 82 -7.40 13.54 13.69
CA PHE A 82 -7.47 12.21 14.29
C PHE A 82 -6.53 12.04 15.49
N ASN A 83 -5.86 13.08 15.98
CA ASN A 83 -4.91 12.97 17.10
C ASN A 83 -3.89 11.83 16.87
N ILE A 84 -3.22 11.83 15.72
CA ILE A 84 -2.23 10.80 15.36
C ILE A 84 -0.84 11.26 15.82
N SER A 85 -0.44 10.75 16.98
CA SER A 85 0.88 11.00 17.56
C SER A 85 1.87 9.90 17.14
N ILE A 86 2.44 10.05 15.95
CA ILE A 86 3.57 9.25 15.45
C ILE A 86 4.78 10.16 15.32
N GLU A 87 5.91 9.74 15.88
CA GLU A 87 7.18 10.49 15.88
C GLU A 87 7.66 10.76 14.45
N GLU A 88 7.58 9.76 13.58
CA GLU A 88 7.94 9.88 12.17
C GLU A 88 6.93 10.73 11.40
N LYS A 89 7.44 11.73 10.67
CA LYS A 89 6.63 12.72 9.92
C LYS A 89 6.36 12.33 8.47
N CYS A 90 6.69 11.10 8.05
CA CYS A 90 6.35 10.65 6.71
C CYS A 90 4.82 10.73 6.49
N ASP A 91 4.44 11.31 5.37
CA ASP A 91 3.06 11.53 4.94
C ASP A 91 2.26 10.22 4.88
N THR A 92 2.86 9.15 4.35
CA THR A 92 2.19 7.83 4.25
C THR A 92 1.98 7.13 5.59
N HIS A 93 2.66 7.53 6.67
CA HIS A 93 2.54 6.86 7.97
C HIS A 93 1.19 7.12 8.66
N VAL A 94 0.44 8.15 8.25
CA VAL A 94 -0.92 8.39 8.75
C VAL A 94 -1.91 7.31 8.33
N VAL A 95 -1.60 6.55 7.28
CA VAL A 95 -2.53 5.59 6.69
C VAL A 95 -2.83 4.42 7.62
N LEU A 96 -1.84 3.87 8.35
CA LEU A 96 -2.10 2.74 9.23
C LEU A 96 -2.95 3.09 10.46
N PRO A 97 -2.69 4.18 11.21
CA PRO A 97 -3.59 4.62 12.28
C PRO A 97 -5.00 4.92 11.80
N LEU A 98 -5.15 5.55 10.64
CA LEU A 98 -6.47 5.81 10.06
C LEU A 98 -7.15 4.52 9.64
N PHE A 99 -6.43 3.58 9.03
CA PHE A 99 -6.97 2.28 8.65
C PHE A 99 -7.41 1.45 9.86
N GLU A 100 -6.66 1.48 10.96
CA GLU A 100 -7.06 0.80 12.20
C GLU A 100 -8.40 1.33 12.75
N ARG A 101 -8.68 2.63 12.57
CA ARG A 101 -9.90 3.28 13.07
C ARG A 101 -11.07 3.27 12.08
N LEU A 102 -10.79 3.43 10.79
CA LEU A 102 -11.79 3.63 9.73
C LEU A 102 -11.95 2.42 8.81
N HIS A 103 -11.01 1.48 8.86
CA HIS A 103 -10.95 0.32 7.98
C HIS A 103 -11.04 0.74 6.50
N ASP A 104 -11.99 0.19 5.74
CA ASP A 104 -12.20 0.49 4.32
C ASP A 104 -12.65 1.94 4.08
N ASN A 105 -13.24 2.60 5.08
CA ASN A 105 -13.61 4.01 4.98
C ASN A 105 -12.38 4.94 4.99
N VAL A 106 -11.17 4.43 5.23
CA VAL A 106 -9.93 5.23 5.19
C VAL A 106 -9.80 6.04 3.90
N ILE A 107 -10.21 5.47 2.76
CA ILE A 107 -10.06 6.14 1.46
C ILE A 107 -10.94 7.39 1.31
N SER A 108 -11.95 7.58 2.17
CA SER A 108 -12.81 8.77 2.15
C SER A 108 -12.14 10.02 2.70
N VAL A 109 -11.11 9.85 3.54
CA VAL A 109 -10.40 10.94 4.20
C VAL A 109 -9.03 11.21 3.59
N LEU A 110 -8.46 10.27 2.82
CA LEU A 110 -7.15 10.44 2.19
C LEU A 110 -7.25 11.29 0.93
N ASP A 111 -6.54 12.41 0.90
CA ASP A 111 -6.27 13.17 -0.32
C ASP A 111 -4.84 12.87 -0.82
N GLY A 112 -4.72 12.54 -2.11
CA GLY A 112 -3.44 12.26 -2.72
C GLY A 112 -3.46 11.22 -3.82
N PHE A 113 -2.26 10.93 -4.32
CA PHE A 113 -2.03 9.86 -5.28
C PHE A 113 -1.25 8.76 -4.60
N TYR A 114 -1.81 7.56 -4.52
CA TYR A 114 -1.24 6.47 -3.77
C TYR A 114 -1.65 5.11 -4.33
N SER A 115 -0.76 4.14 -4.15
CA SER A 115 -1.02 2.73 -4.32
C SER A 115 -0.24 1.98 -3.26
N GLY A 116 -0.86 1.01 -2.61
CA GLY A 116 -0.19 0.32 -1.52
C GLY A 116 -0.85 -0.98 -1.11
N LEU A 117 -0.20 -1.63 -0.16
CA LEU A 117 -0.65 -2.84 0.50
C LEU A 117 -0.67 -2.60 1.99
N ILE A 118 -1.69 -3.13 2.67
CA ILE A 118 -1.79 -3.23 4.12
C ILE A 118 -1.94 -4.71 4.46
N PHE A 119 -1.22 -5.18 5.46
CA PHE A 119 -1.27 -6.55 5.95
C PHE A 119 -1.45 -6.54 7.47
N ASN A 120 -2.44 -7.29 7.96
CA ASN A 120 -2.62 -7.54 9.39
C ASN A 120 -1.83 -8.80 9.80
N THR A 121 -0.83 -8.64 10.65
CA THR A 121 0.07 -9.72 11.10
C THR A 121 -0.61 -10.75 12.01
N LYS A 122 -1.77 -10.42 12.59
CA LYS A 122 -2.53 -11.31 13.50
C LYS A 122 -3.61 -12.08 12.76
N SER A 123 -4.43 -11.40 11.94
CA SER A 123 -5.52 -12.05 11.19
C SER A 123 -5.09 -12.62 9.84
N HIS A 124 -3.86 -12.31 9.40
CA HIS A 124 -3.33 -12.63 8.07
C HIS A 124 -4.14 -12.03 6.90
N GLU A 125 -4.88 -10.95 7.15
CA GLU A 125 -5.66 -10.26 6.14
C GLU A 125 -4.80 -9.29 5.33
N PHE A 126 -5.02 -9.26 4.02
CA PHE A 126 -4.35 -8.35 3.10
C PHE A 126 -5.35 -7.42 2.45
N PHE A 127 -4.92 -6.18 2.27
CA PHE A 127 -5.69 -5.15 1.60
C PHE A 127 -4.81 -4.43 0.59
N SER A 128 -5.38 -4.04 -0.54
CA SER A 128 -4.77 -3.05 -1.44
C SER A 128 -5.53 -1.75 -1.37
N LEU A 129 -4.79 -0.64 -1.43
CA LEU A 129 -5.31 0.72 -1.58
C LEU A 129 -4.82 1.31 -2.89
N ARG A 130 -5.70 2.01 -3.62
CA ARG A 130 -5.36 2.79 -4.82
C ARG A 130 -6.19 4.07 -4.88
N ASP A 131 -5.56 5.16 -5.32
CA ASP A 131 -6.20 6.47 -5.47
C ASP A 131 -7.32 6.51 -6.53
N TYR A 132 -8.09 7.59 -6.52
CA TYR A 132 -9.32 7.74 -7.30
C TYR A 132 -9.10 7.69 -8.83
N ILE A 133 -7.99 8.23 -9.33
CA ILE A 133 -7.64 8.12 -10.76
C ILE A 133 -6.82 6.86 -11.05
N GLY A 134 -6.26 6.22 -10.02
CA GLY A 134 -5.35 5.09 -10.16
C GLY A 134 -3.99 5.52 -10.69
N LYS A 135 -3.50 6.70 -10.28
CA LYS A 135 -2.27 7.32 -10.80
C LYS A 135 -1.07 6.39 -10.69
N LYS A 136 -0.97 5.68 -9.56
CA LYS A 136 0.12 4.75 -9.28
C LYS A 136 -0.33 3.30 -9.62
N PRO A 137 0.36 2.62 -10.55
CA PRO A 137 -0.02 1.28 -10.98
C PRO A 137 0.29 0.23 -9.91
N LEU A 138 -0.58 -0.76 -9.80
CA LEU A 138 -0.39 -1.93 -8.94
C LEU A 138 -1.13 -3.11 -9.57
N PHE A 139 -0.43 -4.24 -9.72
CA PHE A 139 -0.92 -5.43 -10.41
C PHE A 139 -0.83 -6.63 -9.49
N ILE A 140 -1.82 -7.52 -9.56
CA ILE A 140 -1.77 -8.85 -8.96
C ILE A 140 -1.71 -9.89 -10.08
N GLY A 141 -0.95 -10.95 -9.88
CA GLY A 141 -0.83 -11.98 -10.89
C GLY A 141 -0.29 -13.30 -10.37
N LYS A 142 -0.15 -14.25 -11.29
CA LYS A 142 0.42 -15.57 -11.05
C LYS A 142 1.66 -15.74 -11.91
N SER A 143 2.67 -16.33 -11.29
CA SER A 143 3.90 -16.71 -11.96
C SER A 143 4.38 -18.03 -11.37
N PHE A 144 4.38 -19.08 -12.18
CA PHE A 144 4.55 -20.46 -11.74
C PHE A 144 3.46 -20.84 -10.72
N SER A 145 3.83 -21.39 -9.56
CA SER A 145 2.89 -21.80 -8.51
C SER A 145 2.57 -20.68 -7.50
N GLU A 146 3.01 -19.44 -7.73
CA GLU A 146 2.96 -18.38 -6.72
C GLU A 146 2.25 -17.12 -7.20
N VAL A 147 1.70 -16.40 -6.23
CA VAL A 147 1.05 -15.10 -6.45
C VAL A 147 2.09 -14.00 -6.32
N PHE A 148 2.00 -12.98 -7.18
CA PHE A 148 2.77 -11.75 -7.03
C PHE A 148 1.87 -10.54 -6.98
N ILE A 149 2.34 -9.49 -6.32
CA ILE A 149 1.84 -8.12 -6.50
C ILE A 149 3.01 -7.22 -6.85
N THR A 150 2.89 -6.37 -7.87
CA THR A 150 3.98 -5.48 -8.30
C THR A 150 3.48 -4.14 -8.81
N SER A 151 4.29 -3.09 -8.63
CA SER A 151 4.03 -1.78 -9.26
C SER A 151 4.47 -1.72 -10.73
N GLU A 152 5.34 -2.62 -11.20
CA GLU A 152 5.67 -2.81 -12.62
C GLU A 152 5.81 -4.29 -12.97
N LEU A 153 5.16 -4.70 -14.06
CA LEU A 153 5.17 -6.09 -14.52
C LEU A 153 6.57 -6.58 -14.91
N LYS A 154 7.47 -5.69 -15.35
CA LYS A 154 8.86 -6.04 -15.73
C LYS A 154 9.70 -6.61 -14.59
N ALA A 155 9.26 -6.44 -13.34
CA ALA A 155 9.88 -7.11 -12.19
C ALA A 155 9.71 -8.64 -12.25
N ILE A 156 8.71 -9.14 -12.97
CA ILE A 156 8.36 -10.56 -13.04
C ILE A 156 8.87 -11.14 -14.36
N LYS A 157 9.71 -12.18 -14.29
CA LYS A 157 10.33 -12.80 -15.47
C LYS A 157 9.32 -13.54 -16.37
N THR A 158 8.40 -14.29 -15.76
CA THR A 158 7.40 -15.11 -16.45
C THR A 158 6.06 -14.84 -15.81
N ILE A 159 5.05 -14.44 -16.58
CA ILE A 159 3.73 -14.10 -16.04
C ILE A 159 2.70 -15.01 -16.70
N ASP A 160 2.04 -15.84 -15.90
CA ASP A 160 0.99 -16.75 -16.40
C ASP A 160 -0.34 -16.00 -16.55
N SER A 161 -0.61 -15.07 -15.63
CA SER A 161 -1.76 -14.17 -15.67
C SER A 161 -1.51 -12.97 -14.79
N PHE A 162 -2.09 -11.83 -15.13
CA PHE A 162 -2.10 -10.65 -14.29
C PHE A 162 -3.36 -9.82 -14.53
N GLU A 163 -3.73 -9.04 -13.53
CA GLU A 163 -4.74 -8.01 -13.64
C GLU A 163 -4.31 -6.80 -12.82
N MET A 164 -4.88 -5.64 -13.14
CA MET A 164 -4.67 -4.44 -12.35
C MET A 164 -5.53 -4.50 -11.10
N LEU A 165 -4.95 -4.21 -9.94
CA LEU A 165 -5.73 -4.14 -8.70
C LEU A 165 -6.76 -2.98 -8.79
N PRO A 166 -8.00 -3.16 -8.29
CA PRO A 166 -9.02 -2.13 -8.35
C PRO A 166 -8.62 -0.83 -7.66
N LYS A 167 -9.25 0.27 -8.09
CA LYS A 167 -9.21 1.55 -7.38
C LYS A 167 -9.93 1.42 -6.04
N GLY A 168 -9.70 2.36 -5.12
CA GLY A 168 -10.26 2.31 -3.78
C GLY A 168 -9.56 1.28 -2.92
N ILE A 169 -10.31 0.53 -2.11
CA ILE A 169 -9.77 -0.50 -1.22
C ILE A 169 -10.38 -1.86 -1.52
N SER A 170 -9.54 -2.88 -1.57
CA SER A 170 -9.93 -4.27 -1.80
C SER A 170 -9.29 -5.18 -0.77
N LYS A 171 -10.01 -6.20 -0.31
CA LYS A 171 -9.46 -7.32 0.45
C LYS A 171 -8.85 -8.33 -0.54
N ILE A 172 -7.70 -8.89 -0.20
CA ILE A 172 -6.96 -9.84 -1.03
C ILE A 172 -6.82 -11.15 -0.27
N ALA A 173 -7.34 -12.23 -0.83
CA ALA A 173 -7.05 -13.59 -0.40
C ALA A 173 -5.93 -14.15 -1.28
N LEU A 174 -4.68 -13.99 -0.86
CA LEU A 174 -3.49 -14.37 -1.64
C LEU A 174 -3.49 -15.86 -2.00
N ASN A 175 -3.88 -16.74 -1.08
CA ASN A 175 -3.99 -18.18 -1.31
C ASN A 175 -5.00 -18.57 -2.41
N LYS A 176 -6.05 -17.79 -2.59
CA LYS A 176 -7.12 -18.04 -3.58
C LYS A 176 -7.00 -17.15 -4.82
N LYS A 177 -6.01 -16.25 -4.86
CA LYS A 177 -5.90 -15.18 -5.86
C LYS A 177 -7.24 -14.41 -6.03
N LYS A 178 -7.95 -14.19 -4.92
CA LYS A 178 -9.26 -13.53 -4.95
C LYS A 178 -9.11 -12.10 -4.47
N VAL A 179 -9.49 -11.15 -5.32
CA VAL A 179 -9.62 -9.74 -4.98
C VAL A 179 -11.08 -9.43 -4.75
N ILE A 180 -11.40 -8.84 -3.60
CA ILE A 180 -12.76 -8.47 -3.21
C ILE A 180 -12.76 -6.96 -2.98
N PRO A 181 -13.29 -6.16 -3.93
CA PRO A 181 -13.50 -4.73 -3.70
C PRO A 181 -14.37 -4.53 -2.45
N LEU A 182 -13.90 -3.70 -1.52
CA LEU A 182 -14.65 -3.35 -0.32
C LEU A 182 -15.30 -1.99 -0.48
N ARG A 183 -14.56 -1.01 -1.01
CA ARG A 183 -15.04 0.36 -1.21
C ARG A 183 -14.34 1.02 -2.39
N ASN A 184 -15.11 1.76 -3.19
CA ASN A 184 -14.60 2.65 -4.22
C ASN A 184 -14.61 4.10 -3.74
N HIS A 185 -13.84 4.95 -4.40
CA HIS A 185 -13.93 6.40 -4.20
C HIS A 185 -15.31 6.88 -4.63
N CYS A 186 -16.09 7.44 -3.70
CA CYS A 186 -17.35 8.09 -4.01
C CYS A 186 -17.10 9.57 -4.33
N PHE A 187 -17.68 10.07 -5.42
CA PHE A 187 -17.77 11.50 -5.66
C PHE A 187 -18.92 12.05 -4.82
N ASP A 188 -18.62 12.76 -3.74
CA ASP A 188 -19.59 13.73 -3.24
C ASP A 188 -19.61 14.88 -4.25
N GLN A 189 -20.70 15.00 -5.01
CA GLN A 189 -20.93 16.12 -5.93
C GLN A 189 -21.16 17.46 -5.19
N ASN A 190 -21.01 17.49 -3.87
CA ASN A 190 -21.29 18.67 -3.06
C ASN A 190 -20.15 18.92 -2.05
N PRO A 191 -19.10 19.67 -2.43
CA PRO A 191 -17.92 19.90 -1.59
C PRO A 191 -18.21 20.65 -0.27
N GLU A 192 -19.36 21.31 -0.15
CA GLU A 192 -19.77 22.09 1.03
C GLU A 192 -20.14 21.23 2.25
N LYS A 193 -20.43 19.93 2.09
CA LYS A 193 -20.78 19.07 3.23
C LYS A 193 -19.60 18.49 4.00
N LYS A 194 -18.35 18.72 3.55
CA LYS A 194 -17.15 18.21 4.26
C LYS A 194 -16.87 18.89 5.60
N PHE A 195 -17.50 20.03 5.92
CA PHE A 195 -17.13 20.83 7.09
C PHE A 195 -18.21 21.02 8.16
N HIS A 196 -19.41 20.47 8.02
CA HIS A 196 -20.48 20.66 9.01
C HIS A 196 -21.18 19.34 9.39
N SER A 197 -20.51 18.50 10.18
CA SER A 197 -21.22 17.54 11.03
C SER A 197 -20.35 17.03 12.19
N LYS A 198 -20.00 17.93 13.12
CA LYS A 198 -19.78 17.58 14.54
C LYS A 198 -20.13 18.80 15.40
N ASN A 199 -21.41 18.91 15.74
CA ASN A 199 -21.92 19.61 16.92
C ASN A 199 -23.35 19.11 17.13
N ILE A 200 -23.47 17.88 17.63
CA ILE A 200 -24.54 17.43 18.54
C ILE A 200 -23.89 16.40 19.46
#